data_AF-A0A1X7U440-F1
#
_entry.id   AF-A0A1X7U440-F1
#
_cell.length_a   1.000
_cell.length_b   1.000
_cell.length_c   1.000
_cell.angle_alpha   90.00
_cell.angle_beta   90.00
_cell.angle_gamma   90.00
#
_symmetry.space_group_name_H-M   'P 1'
#
loop_
_entity.id
_entity.type
_entity.pdbx_description
1 polymer ?
#
loop_
_entity_poly.entity_id
_entity_poly.type
_entity_poly.pdbx_seq_one_letter_code
_entity_poly.pdbx_strand_id
1 'polypeptide(L)'
;MGNCVAGEKEERERRAGGSTNDSSQTLLSGGQTREEEDEDEEEGQQKKSELVNFAGDMTESLSRGRISSERGHSVRRIIRQGYNLKKHYTHPTMDFSLKLSPILQVVEEHISFLASDGSLECQLEANAVVLELLKLRSHLGQNLIPLSMKNAFYRERLNLSGGGGALPQRSFRLDCIQFFEPLQFYGNEPGGLHELVKLYVFLLTEIDKLTPFMTFYLERTCHSGEFYHCLCFFCEGNVRGQFHIYGDQCPSYWELRDDVLANTEKTIQHIVSGGVDPLPETICVTTLETPRDPGPINL
;
A
#
# COMPACT_ATOMS: atom_id res chain seq x y z
N MET A 1 27.22 -36.07 41.19
CA MET A 1 28.61 -35.84 40.77
C MET A 1 28.75 -34.38 40.36
N GLY A 2 29.68 -33.65 41.00
CA GLY A 2 30.19 -32.30 40.65
C GLY A 2 29.20 -31.15 40.85
N ASN A 3 29.19 -30.44 41.99
CA ASN A 3 30.02 -29.27 42.38
C ASN A 3 29.89 -28.06 41.44
N CYS A 4 29.89 -26.79 41.87
CA CYS A 4 29.70 -26.04 43.12
C CYS A 4 29.97 -24.55 42.73
N VAL A 5 29.58 -23.63 43.63
CA VAL A 5 30.16 -22.30 43.91
C VAL A 5 29.66 -21.08 43.12
N ALA A 6 29.03 -20.19 43.89
CA ALA A 6 28.90 -18.75 43.68
C ALA A 6 30.16 -18.01 44.17
N GLY A 7 30.51 -16.88 43.56
CA GLY A 7 31.59 -16.01 44.05
C GLY A 7 31.48 -14.59 43.49
N GLU A 8 31.27 -13.64 44.39
CA GLU A 8 31.29 -12.19 44.21
C GLU A 8 32.71 -11.64 43.94
N LYS A 9 32.80 -10.41 43.38
CA LYS A 9 33.47 -9.20 43.93
C LYS A 9 34.28 -8.33 42.94
N GLU A 10 34.13 -7.02 43.18
CA GLU A 10 35.08 -5.88 43.09
C GLU A 10 35.64 -5.48 41.71
N GLU A 11 35.35 -4.27 41.20
CA GLU A 11 35.79 -2.92 41.61
C GLU A 11 37.24 -2.59 41.16
N ARG A 12 37.41 -1.69 40.16
CA ARG A 12 38.17 -0.43 40.26
C ARG A 12 38.52 0.22 38.91
N GLU A 13 38.04 1.46 38.77
CA GLU A 13 38.83 2.69 38.60
C GLU A 13 39.95 2.84 37.54
N ARG A 14 39.71 3.85 36.68
CA ARG A 14 40.44 5.14 36.57
C ARG A 14 41.36 5.42 35.36
N ARG A 15 41.17 6.68 34.90
CA ARG A 15 42.07 7.67 34.25
C ARG A 15 42.22 7.54 32.73
N ALA A 16 42.27 8.59 31.90
CA ALA A 16 42.23 10.08 31.93
C ALA A 16 43.32 10.57 30.96
N GLY A 17 43.02 11.64 30.21
CA GLY A 17 43.96 12.41 29.39
C GLY A 17 43.76 12.19 27.89
N GLY A 18 43.71 13.19 27.01
CA GLY A 18 43.88 14.64 27.16
C GLY A 18 43.83 15.30 25.76
N SER A 19 43.11 16.40 25.67
CA SER A 19 43.44 17.66 24.98
C SER A 19 44.60 17.67 23.96
N THR A 20 44.34 18.16 22.74
CA THR A 20 44.93 19.42 22.21
C THR A 20 44.35 19.77 20.83
N ASN A 21 44.10 21.06 20.64
CA ASN A 21 43.87 21.73 19.35
C ASN A 21 45.09 21.57 18.43
N ASP A 22 44.89 21.54 17.11
CA ASP A 22 45.55 22.56 16.29
C ASP A 22 44.84 22.84 14.97
N SER A 23 44.87 24.11 14.59
CA SER A 23 44.33 24.66 13.36
C SER A 23 45.42 24.66 12.29
N SER A 24 45.10 24.37 11.03
CA SER A 24 45.83 24.93 9.89
C SER A 24 44.96 24.94 8.64
N GLN A 25 44.82 26.16 8.11
CA GLN A 25 44.25 26.50 6.83
C GLN A 25 45.16 26.02 5.69
N THR A 26 44.57 25.63 4.55
CA THR A 26 45.19 25.87 3.24
C THR A 26 44.10 26.11 2.20
N LEU A 27 44.25 27.20 1.45
CA LEU A 27 43.41 27.67 0.36
C LEU A 27 43.77 26.98 -0.96
N LEU A 28 42.77 26.76 -1.84
CA LEU A 28 42.66 27.22 -3.25
C LEU A 28 42.05 26.21 -4.24
N SER A 29 41.31 26.81 -5.19
CA SER A 29 40.63 26.30 -6.40
C SER A 29 39.27 25.62 -6.14
N GLY A 30 38.15 26.04 -6.72
CA GLY A 30 37.92 26.83 -7.93
C GLY A 30 37.38 25.91 -9.02
N GLY A 31 36.05 25.79 -9.11
CA GLY A 31 35.36 25.00 -10.14
C GLY A 31 33.89 24.81 -9.79
N GLN A 32 33.05 25.73 -10.29
CA GLN A 32 31.61 25.58 -10.33
C GLN A 32 31.23 24.59 -11.43
N THR A 33 30.39 23.61 -11.11
CA THR A 33 29.32 23.11 -11.99
C THR A 33 28.13 22.80 -11.06
N ARG A 34 27.06 23.56 -11.28
CA ARG A 34 25.86 23.68 -10.46
C ARG A 34 24.71 23.27 -11.38
N GLU A 35 24.42 21.98 -11.44
CA GLU A 35 23.32 21.43 -12.27
C GLU A 35 22.62 20.20 -11.63
N GLU A 36 22.87 19.86 -10.36
CA GLU A 36 22.24 18.67 -9.72
C GLU A 36 21.10 19.00 -8.73
N GLU A 37 20.74 20.27 -8.53
CA GLU A 37 19.67 20.65 -7.57
C GLU A 37 18.28 20.84 -8.21
N ASP A 38 18.19 20.93 -9.55
CA ASP A 38 16.93 21.22 -10.25
C ASP A 38 16.13 19.95 -10.63
N GLU A 39 16.78 18.79 -10.82
CA GLU A 39 16.11 17.53 -11.18
C GLU A 39 15.30 16.93 -10.00
N ASP A 40 15.79 17.10 -8.77
CA ASP A 40 15.09 16.64 -7.56
C ASP A 40 13.81 17.47 -7.27
N GLU A 41 13.76 18.74 -7.70
CA GLU A 41 12.56 19.58 -7.57
C GLU A 41 11.48 19.22 -8.61
N GLU A 42 11.85 18.83 -9.82
CA GLU A 42 10.91 18.39 -10.85
C GLU A 42 10.28 17.03 -10.53
N GLU A 43 11.05 16.05 -10.03
CA GLU A 43 10.52 14.73 -9.65
C GLU A 43 9.54 14.83 -8.45
N GLY A 44 9.83 15.74 -7.51
CA GLY A 44 8.94 16.08 -6.40
C GLY A 44 7.64 16.77 -6.84
N GLN A 45 7.69 17.60 -7.88
CA GLN A 45 6.51 18.25 -8.46
C GLN A 45 5.63 17.29 -9.25
N GLN A 46 6.22 16.34 -9.97
CA GLN A 46 5.47 15.35 -10.76
C GLN A 46 4.70 14.37 -9.85
N LYS A 47 5.33 13.83 -8.78
CA LYS A 47 4.66 13.00 -7.75
C LYS A 47 3.51 13.75 -7.07
N LYS A 48 3.67 15.05 -6.86
CA LYS A 48 2.64 15.92 -6.25
C LYS A 48 1.48 16.18 -7.22
N SER A 49 1.74 16.30 -8.52
CA SER A 49 0.71 16.50 -9.56
C SER A 49 -0.19 15.28 -9.75
N GLU A 50 0.36 14.06 -9.67
CA GLU A 50 -0.43 12.82 -9.78
C GLU A 50 -1.32 12.59 -8.56
N LEU A 51 -0.80 12.89 -7.35
CA LEU A 51 -1.59 12.92 -6.12
C LEU A 51 -2.74 13.93 -6.18
N VAL A 52 -2.51 15.09 -6.79
CA VAL A 52 -3.53 16.15 -6.96
C VAL A 52 -4.60 15.74 -7.98
N ASN A 53 -4.23 15.06 -9.07
CA ASN A 53 -5.19 14.58 -10.08
C ASN A 53 -6.06 13.43 -9.53
N PHE A 54 -5.44 12.45 -8.86
CA PHE A 54 -6.17 11.33 -8.24
C PHE A 54 -7.08 11.77 -7.08
N ALA A 55 -6.61 12.71 -6.25
CA ALA A 55 -7.46 13.31 -5.22
C ALA A 55 -8.56 14.21 -5.85
N GLY A 56 -8.27 14.86 -6.97
CA GLY A 56 -9.18 15.70 -7.76
C GLY A 56 -10.42 14.94 -8.25
N ASP A 57 -10.23 13.77 -8.88
CA ASP A 57 -11.32 12.93 -9.37
C ASP A 57 -12.21 12.40 -8.23
N MET A 58 -11.62 12.07 -7.08
CA MET A 58 -12.38 11.74 -5.87
C MET A 58 -13.14 12.94 -5.30
N THR A 59 -12.61 14.17 -5.42
CA THR A 59 -13.27 15.37 -4.88
C THR A 59 -14.41 15.86 -5.77
N GLU A 60 -14.28 15.76 -7.09
CA GLU A 60 -15.35 16.16 -8.01
C GLU A 60 -16.58 15.25 -7.86
N SER A 61 -16.36 13.94 -7.70
CA SER A 61 -17.40 12.95 -7.42
C SER A 61 -18.16 13.21 -6.11
N LEU A 62 -17.46 13.72 -5.08
CA LEU A 62 -18.05 14.04 -3.76
C LEU A 62 -18.80 15.36 -3.72
N SER A 63 -18.48 16.32 -4.61
CA SER A 63 -19.15 17.62 -4.68
C SER A 63 -20.65 17.52 -5.06
N ARG A 64 -21.06 16.39 -5.65
CA ARG A 64 -22.42 16.15 -6.14
C ARG A 64 -23.30 15.31 -5.21
N GLY A 65 -22.74 14.67 -4.16
CA GLY A 65 -23.49 13.78 -3.27
C GLY A 65 -23.32 14.15 -1.80
N ARG A 66 -24.29 14.84 -1.20
CA ARG A 66 -24.43 14.86 0.27
C ARG A 66 -25.07 13.54 0.71
N ILE A 67 -24.25 12.49 0.71
CA ILE A 67 -24.68 11.23 1.26
C ILE A 67 -23.76 10.88 2.41
N SER A 68 -24.34 10.86 3.59
CA SER A 68 -23.68 10.29 4.75
C SER A 68 -24.73 9.72 5.67
N SER A 69 -24.72 8.41 5.78
CA SER A 69 -25.38 7.71 6.88
C SER A 69 -24.92 8.30 8.23
N GLU A 70 -25.73 8.10 9.27
CA GLU A 70 -25.37 8.45 10.64
C GLU A 70 -24.06 7.76 11.06
N ARG A 71 -23.89 6.50 10.63
CA ARG A 71 -22.67 5.71 10.86
C ARG A 71 -21.46 6.35 10.17
N GLY A 72 -21.57 6.73 8.90
CA GLY A 72 -20.52 7.44 8.17
C GLY A 72 -20.11 8.76 8.82
N HIS A 73 -21.08 9.52 9.35
CA HIS A 73 -20.80 10.72 10.12
C HIS A 73 -20.03 10.43 11.41
N SER A 74 -20.39 9.36 12.12
CA SER A 74 -19.71 8.92 13.33
C SER A 74 -18.26 8.50 13.04
N VAL A 75 -18.04 7.70 12.00
CA VAL A 75 -16.70 7.26 11.57
C VAL A 75 -15.82 8.45 11.21
N ARG A 76 -16.30 9.41 10.42
CA ARG A 76 -15.52 10.62 10.08
C ARG A 76 -15.23 11.47 11.32
N ARG A 77 -16.10 11.48 12.33
CA ARG A 77 -15.81 12.14 13.63
C ARG A 77 -14.66 11.45 14.36
N ILE A 78 -14.61 10.11 14.35
CA ILE A 78 -13.52 9.33 14.93
C ILE A 78 -12.19 9.61 14.20
N ILE A 79 -12.19 9.63 12.85
CA ILE A 79 -11.00 10.04 12.07
C ILE A 79 -10.52 11.42 12.49
N ARG A 80 -11.44 12.37 12.67
CA ARG A 80 -11.11 13.75 13.10
C ARG A 80 -10.50 13.83 14.49
N GLN A 81 -10.80 12.89 15.40
CA GLN A 81 -10.10 12.82 16.69
C GLN A 81 -8.61 12.52 16.51
N GLY A 82 -8.25 11.75 15.48
CA GLY A 82 -6.87 11.44 15.11
C GLY A 82 -6.01 12.67 14.81
N TYR A 83 -6.60 13.78 14.34
CA TYR A 83 -5.85 15.01 14.06
C TYR A 83 -5.21 15.62 15.31
N ASN A 84 -5.77 15.34 16.49
CA ASN A 84 -5.21 15.81 17.76
C ASN A 84 -3.95 15.04 18.17
N LEU A 85 -3.69 13.85 17.60
CA LEU A 85 -2.50 13.06 17.94
C LEU A 85 -1.21 13.85 17.65
N LYS A 86 -1.18 14.64 16.58
CA LYS A 86 -0.01 15.49 16.25
C LYS A 86 0.37 16.49 17.35
N LYS A 87 -0.55 16.85 18.24
CA LYS A 87 -0.27 17.74 19.39
C LYS A 87 0.50 17.04 20.51
N HIS A 88 0.42 15.71 20.57
CA HIS A 88 0.92 14.90 21.68
C HIS A 88 2.12 14.02 21.28
N TYR A 89 2.36 13.82 19.99
CA TYR A 89 3.42 12.97 19.47
C TYR A 89 4.23 13.69 18.39
N THR A 90 5.53 13.44 18.36
CA THR A 90 6.46 13.95 17.35
C THR A 90 7.18 12.83 16.58
N HIS A 91 7.07 11.59 17.04
CA HIS A 91 7.71 10.39 16.49
C HIS A 91 6.81 9.15 16.74
N PRO A 92 6.97 8.04 15.99
CA PRO A 92 6.11 6.88 16.10
C PRO A 92 6.44 6.10 17.37
N THR A 93 5.59 6.22 18.39
CA THR A 93 5.71 5.46 19.64
C THR A 93 4.66 4.35 19.70
N MET A 94 4.87 3.37 20.58
CA MET A 94 3.86 2.32 20.82
C MET A 94 2.51 2.91 21.25
N ASP A 95 2.52 3.94 22.11
CA ASP A 95 1.30 4.61 22.58
C ASP A 95 0.58 5.36 21.43
N PHE A 96 1.33 5.99 20.53
CA PHE A 96 0.77 6.55 19.31
C PHE A 96 0.07 5.48 18.46
N SER A 97 0.75 4.35 18.22
CA SER A 97 0.18 3.23 17.46
C SER A 97 -1.09 2.66 18.11
N LEU A 98 -1.09 2.51 19.45
CA LEU A 98 -2.26 2.04 20.20
C LEU A 98 -3.45 3.00 20.09
N LYS A 99 -3.22 4.31 19.89
CA LYS A 99 -4.29 5.30 19.68
C LYS A 99 -4.74 5.40 18.23
N LEU A 100 -3.85 5.15 17.28
CA LEU A 100 -4.16 5.19 15.86
C LEU A 100 -4.88 3.91 15.39
N SER A 101 -4.47 2.73 15.87
CA SER A 101 -5.05 1.44 15.44
C SER A 101 -6.58 1.37 15.56
N PRO A 102 -7.22 1.77 16.67
CA PRO A 102 -8.69 1.75 16.78
C PRO A 102 -9.38 2.64 15.75
N ILE A 103 -8.77 3.77 15.37
CA ILE A 103 -9.31 4.65 14.32
C ILE A 103 -9.30 3.91 12.98
N LEU A 104 -8.18 3.28 12.64
CA LEU A 104 -8.03 2.53 11.39
C LEU A 104 -8.96 1.32 11.32
N GLN A 105 -9.10 0.58 12.42
CA GLN A 105 -9.99 -0.57 12.49
C GLN A 105 -11.45 -0.18 12.26
N VAL A 106 -11.94 0.89 12.89
CA VAL A 106 -13.31 1.39 12.68
C VAL A 106 -13.54 1.81 11.23
N VAL A 107 -12.52 2.38 10.59
CA VAL A 107 -12.58 2.74 9.17
C VAL A 107 -12.64 1.50 8.27
N GLU A 108 -11.76 0.52 8.49
CA GLU A 108 -11.72 -0.76 7.76
C GLU A 108 -13.08 -1.49 7.84
N GLU A 109 -13.64 -1.60 9.05
CA GLU A 109 -14.93 -2.26 9.28
C GLU A 109 -16.08 -1.53 8.57
N HIS A 110 -16.07 -0.19 8.56
CA HIS A 110 -17.12 0.59 7.92
C HIS A 110 -17.02 0.56 6.40
N ILE A 111 -15.83 0.68 5.82
CA ILE A 111 -15.66 0.61 4.36
C ILE A 111 -16.02 -0.81 3.88
N SER A 112 -15.59 -1.87 4.58
CA SER A 112 -15.94 -3.25 4.23
C SER A 112 -17.46 -3.48 4.27
N PHE A 113 -18.16 -2.89 5.24
CA PHE A 113 -19.62 -2.91 5.31
C PHE A 113 -20.25 -2.24 4.08
N LEU A 114 -19.81 -1.03 3.72
CA LEU A 114 -20.32 -0.31 2.54
C LEU A 114 -20.02 -1.05 1.23
N ALA A 115 -18.84 -1.64 1.11
CA ALA A 115 -18.44 -2.41 -0.07
C ALA A 115 -19.28 -3.68 -0.30
N SER A 116 -19.88 -4.22 0.77
CA SER A 116 -20.74 -5.42 0.69
C SER A 116 -22.10 -5.13 0.05
N ASP A 117 -22.62 -3.91 0.19
CA ASP A 117 -23.87 -3.48 -0.46
C ASP A 117 -23.65 -3.12 -1.93
N GLY A 118 -22.52 -2.48 -2.23
CA GLY A 118 -22.09 -2.20 -3.61
C GLY A 118 -22.90 -1.12 -4.33
N SER A 119 -23.94 -0.53 -3.71
CA SER A 119 -24.69 0.57 -4.32
C SER A 119 -23.80 1.80 -4.52
N LEU A 120 -24.15 2.63 -5.52
CA LEU A 120 -23.46 3.89 -5.79
C LEU A 120 -23.40 4.80 -4.54
N GLU A 121 -24.45 4.80 -3.73
CA GLU A 121 -24.53 5.54 -2.49
C GLU A 121 -23.46 5.09 -1.48
N CYS A 122 -23.34 3.78 -1.27
CA CYS A 122 -22.32 3.19 -0.42
C CYS A 122 -20.90 3.41 -0.97
N GLN A 123 -20.72 3.34 -2.28
CA GLN A 123 -19.44 3.60 -2.94
C GLN A 123 -18.96 5.05 -2.73
N LEU A 124 -19.87 6.02 -2.88
CA LEU A 124 -19.59 7.44 -2.62
C LEU A 124 -19.26 7.69 -1.15
N GLU A 125 -20.01 7.09 -0.22
CA GLU A 125 -19.73 7.22 1.21
C GLU A 125 -18.37 6.61 1.59
N ALA A 126 -18.03 5.44 1.04
CA ALA A 126 -16.74 4.79 1.25
C ALA A 126 -15.59 5.66 0.73
N ASN A 127 -15.72 6.23 -0.47
CA ASN A 127 -14.77 7.20 -1.02
C ASN A 127 -14.60 8.42 -0.11
N ALA A 128 -15.68 8.94 0.48
CA ALA A 128 -15.62 10.07 1.40
C ALA A 128 -14.82 9.73 2.69
N VAL A 129 -14.99 8.52 3.20
CA VAL A 129 -14.28 8.03 4.39
C VAL A 129 -12.79 7.82 4.08
N VAL A 130 -12.47 7.18 2.94
CA VAL A 130 -11.10 7.01 2.46
C VAL A 130 -10.40 8.36 2.31
N LEU A 131 -11.07 9.34 1.68
CA LEU A 131 -10.49 10.67 1.51
C LEU A 131 -10.17 11.35 2.85
N GLU A 132 -11.04 11.23 3.86
CA GLU A 132 -10.77 11.78 5.18
C GLU A 132 -9.59 11.07 5.87
N LEU A 133 -9.44 9.76 5.66
CA LEU A 133 -8.31 8.98 6.16
C LEU A 133 -6.98 9.40 5.49
N LEU A 134 -6.97 9.62 4.17
CA LEU A 134 -5.80 10.13 3.44
C LEU A 134 -5.38 11.53 3.94
N LYS A 135 -6.37 12.40 4.23
CA LYS A 135 -6.11 13.71 4.84
C LYS A 135 -5.54 13.59 6.25
N LEU A 136 -6.05 12.67 7.07
CA LEU A 136 -5.49 12.41 8.41
C LEU A 136 -4.03 11.99 8.31
N ARG A 137 -3.70 11.03 7.44
CA ARG A 137 -2.32 10.58 7.23
C ARG A 137 -1.43 11.73 6.78
N SER A 138 -1.89 12.55 5.83
CA SER A 138 -1.14 13.71 5.35
C SER A 138 -0.90 14.74 6.46
N HIS A 139 -1.90 14.95 7.33
CA HIS A 139 -1.77 15.82 8.49
C HIS A 139 -0.76 15.29 9.51
N LEU A 140 -0.80 14.00 9.84
CA LEU A 140 0.14 13.37 10.77
C LEU A 140 1.57 13.40 10.23
N GLY A 141 1.73 13.21 8.91
CA GLY A 141 2.99 13.32 8.19
C GLY A 141 3.92 12.11 8.39
N GLN A 142 4.98 12.08 7.58
CA GLN A 142 5.94 10.96 7.54
C GLN A 142 6.71 10.78 8.86
N ASN A 143 6.80 11.80 9.70
CA ASN A 143 7.45 11.69 11.02
C ASN A 143 6.67 10.81 12.00
N LEU A 144 5.34 10.80 11.91
CA LEU A 144 4.48 9.99 12.80
C LEU A 144 4.06 8.67 12.16
N ILE A 145 3.93 8.66 10.83
CA ILE A 145 3.62 7.47 10.06
C ILE A 145 4.65 7.37 8.94
N PRO A 146 5.87 6.90 9.24
CA PRO A 146 6.87 6.64 8.21
C PRO A 146 6.34 5.62 7.21
N LEU A 147 6.61 5.85 5.93
CA LEU A 147 6.22 4.92 4.86
C LEU A 147 6.80 3.51 5.08
N SER A 148 8.00 3.45 5.67
CA SER A 148 8.66 2.20 6.05
C SER A 148 7.92 1.41 7.12
N MET A 149 7.09 2.06 7.93
CA MET A 149 6.31 1.39 8.98
C MET A 149 4.89 1.06 8.51
N LYS A 150 4.24 1.99 7.81
CA LYS A 150 2.83 1.86 7.43
C LYS A 150 2.49 2.75 6.24
N ASN A 151 2.61 2.22 5.02
CA ASN A 151 2.21 2.94 3.80
C ASN A 151 0.89 2.43 3.19
N ALA A 152 0.18 1.53 3.85
CA ALA A 152 -1.07 1.02 3.33
C ALA A 152 -2.12 0.83 4.41
N PHE A 153 -3.36 0.65 3.98
CA PHE A 153 -4.47 0.24 4.83
C PHE A 153 -5.40 -0.70 4.05
N TYR A 154 -6.12 -1.54 4.78
CA TYR A 154 -7.17 -2.36 4.19
C TYR A 154 -8.34 -1.47 3.80
N ARG A 155 -8.66 -1.45 2.51
CA ARG A 155 -9.84 -0.77 1.99
C ARG A 155 -11.08 -1.65 2.17
N GLU A 156 -10.97 -2.93 1.88
CA GLU A 156 -12.00 -3.92 2.19
C GLU A 156 -11.37 -5.31 2.36
N ARG A 157 -12.11 -6.19 3.02
CA ARG A 157 -11.81 -7.62 3.12
C ARG A 157 -13.05 -8.43 2.81
N LEU A 158 -12.96 -9.32 1.82
CA LEU A 158 -14.07 -10.15 1.36
C LEU A 158 -13.74 -11.61 1.63
N ASN A 159 -14.67 -12.32 2.29
CA ASN A 159 -14.60 -13.77 2.42
C ASN A 159 -15.38 -14.39 1.27
N LEU A 160 -14.73 -15.28 0.54
CA LEU A 160 -15.25 -15.92 -0.66
C LEU A 160 -15.28 -17.42 -0.43
N SER A 161 -16.40 -18.07 -0.73
CA SER A 161 -16.53 -19.52 -0.64
C SER A 161 -16.50 -20.14 -2.04
N GLY A 162 -15.61 -21.09 -2.24
CA GLY A 162 -15.57 -21.95 -3.40
C GLY A 162 -16.14 -23.33 -3.08
N GLY A 163 -16.96 -23.87 -3.97
CA GLY A 163 -17.51 -25.22 -3.83
C GLY A 163 -18.80 -25.29 -3.02
N GLY A 164 -19.64 -26.24 -3.42
CA GLY A 164 -20.95 -26.53 -2.85
C GLY A 164 -21.51 -27.79 -3.50
N GLY A 165 -22.33 -28.55 -2.78
CA GLY A 165 -22.84 -29.85 -3.25
C GLY A 165 -21.81 -30.98 -3.08
N ALA A 166 -21.38 -31.60 -4.17
CA ALA A 166 -20.51 -32.79 -4.16
C ALA A 166 -18.99 -32.49 -4.13
N LEU A 167 -18.58 -31.21 -4.21
CA LEU A 167 -17.18 -30.78 -4.20
C LEU A 167 -16.75 -30.31 -2.81
N PRO A 168 -15.47 -30.45 -2.44
CA PRO A 168 -14.96 -29.97 -1.16
C PRO A 168 -15.11 -28.45 -1.07
N GLN A 169 -15.66 -27.99 0.06
CA GLN A 169 -15.80 -26.58 0.35
C GLN A 169 -14.42 -25.99 0.66
N ARG A 170 -14.02 -24.98 -0.10
CA ARG A 170 -12.76 -24.23 0.08
C ARG A 170 -13.09 -22.78 0.40
N SER A 171 -12.36 -22.20 1.34
CA SER A 171 -12.59 -20.82 1.75
C SER A 171 -11.41 -19.95 1.33
N PHE A 172 -11.75 -18.81 0.74
CA PHE A 172 -10.82 -17.83 0.22
C PHE A 172 -11.09 -16.47 0.86
N ARG A 173 -10.07 -15.62 0.83
CA ARG A 173 -10.14 -14.24 1.28
C ARG A 173 -9.49 -13.35 0.23
N LEU A 174 -10.21 -12.32 -0.17
CA LEU A 174 -9.68 -11.23 -0.98
C LEU A 174 -9.45 -10.03 -0.07
N ASP A 175 -8.18 -9.70 0.16
CA ASP A 175 -7.78 -8.50 0.88
C ASP A 175 -7.48 -7.39 -0.15
N CYS A 176 -8.28 -6.33 -0.14
CA CYS A 176 -8.09 -5.18 -1.04
C CYS A 176 -7.41 -4.06 -0.25
N ILE A 177 -6.18 -3.76 -0.64
CA ILE A 177 -5.27 -2.87 0.07
C ILE A 177 -5.07 -1.61 -0.76
N GLN A 178 -5.12 -0.45 -0.12
CA GLN A 178 -4.80 0.82 -0.74
C GLN A 178 -3.57 1.44 -0.07
N PHE A 179 -2.67 1.98 -0.90
CA PHE A 179 -1.53 2.74 -0.40
C PHE A 179 -1.89 4.18 -0.06
N PHE A 180 -1.28 4.72 0.99
CA PHE A 180 -1.37 6.13 1.33
C PHE A 180 -0.64 7.01 0.32
N GLU A 181 0.49 6.52 -0.20
CA GLU A 181 1.23 7.11 -1.30
C GLU A 181 1.58 6.05 -2.35
N PRO A 182 1.50 6.41 -3.64
CA PRO A 182 2.15 5.70 -4.76
C PRO A 182 3.48 5.03 -4.37
N LEU A 183 3.59 3.71 -4.52
CA LEU A 183 4.88 3.03 -4.43
C LEU A 183 5.40 2.65 -5.81
N GLN A 184 6.63 3.05 -6.12
CA GLN A 184 7.34 2.54 -7.28
C GLN A 184 7.63 1.04 -7.09
N PHE A 185 7.33 0.24 -8.11
CA PHE A 185 7.50 -1.22 -8.05
C PHE A 185 8.92 -1.66 -8.36
N TYR A 186 9.53 -1.10 -9.40
CA TYR A 186 10.95 -1.24 -9.69
C TYR A 186 11.61 -0.05 -9.00
N GLY A 187 12.41 -0.30 -7.96
CA GLY A 187 13.12 0.77 -7.25
C GLY A 187 14.03 1.58 -8.19
N ASN A 188 14.75 2.56 -7.64
CA ASN A 188 15.64 3.50 -8.34
C ASN A 188 16.82 2.84 -9.11
N GLU A 189 16.55 1.86 -9.96
CA GLU A 189 17.53 1.31 -10.89
C GLU A 189 17.77 2.36 -11.99
N PRO A 190 19.04 2.69 -12.28
CA PRO A 190 19.36 3.59 -13.39
C PRO A 190 18.86 2.98 -14.71
N GLY A 191 17.90 3.63 -15.36
CA GLY A 191 17.22 3.11 -16.56
C GLY A 191 16.00 2.24 -16.29
N GLY A 192 15.56 2.14 -15.02
CA GLY A 192 14.31 1.48 -14.64
C GLY A 192 13.10 2.23 -15.20
N LEU A 193 12.08 1.48 -15.62
CA LEU A 193 10.78 2.03 -16.00
C LEU A 193 10.18 2.76 -14.78
N HIS A 194 10.36 4.08 -14.71
CA HIS A 194 9.98 4.98 -13.61
C HIS A 194 8.47 5.02 -13.27
N GLU A 195 7.66 4.13 -13.85
CA GLU A 195 6.25 4.42 -14.11
C GLU A 195 5.30 3.38 -13.49
N LEU A 196 5.82 2.28 -12.94
CA LEU A 196 4.97 1.31 -12.24
C LEU A 196 4.67 1.79 -10.82
N VAL A 197 3.45 2.30 -10.63
CA VAL A 197 2.95 2.79 -9.34
C VAL A 197 1.92 1.84 -8.75
N LYS A 198 2.18 1.34 -7.54
CA LYS A 198 1.18 0.61 -6.74
C LYS A 198 0.29 1.61 -6.01
N LEU A 199 -0.95 1.76 -6.49
CA LEU A 199 -2.03 2.47 -5.78
C LEU A 199 -2.88 1.49 -4.96
N TYR A 200 -3.15 0.34 -5.56
CA TYR A 200 -3.96 -0.73 -5.01
C TYR A 200 -3.26 -2.06 -5.17
N VAL A 201 -3.45 -2.93 -4.19
CA VAL A 201 -3.06 -4.34 -4.26
C VAL A 201 -4.24 -5.19 -3.81
N PHE A 202 -4.51 -6.25 -4.56
CA PHE A 202 -5.54 -7.22 -4.20
C PHE A 202 -4.87 -8.57 -3.95
N LEU A 203 -4.96 -9.07 -2.73
CA LEU A 203 -4.36 -10.34 -2.33
C LEU A 203 -5.45 -11.39 -2.21
N LEU A 204 -5.38 -12.39 -3.05
CA LEU A 204 -6.29 -13.50 -3.01
C LEU A 204 -5.60 -14.68 -2.33
N THR A 205 -6.11 -15.06 -1.17
CA THR A 205 -5.51 -16.03 -0.25
C THR A 205 -6.51 -17.14 0.03
N GLU A 206 -6.09 -18.40 -0.09
CA GLU A 206 -6.87 -19.51 0.44
C GLU A 206 -6.66 -19.57 1.96
N ILE A 207 -7.72 -19.64 2.76
CA ILE A 207 -7.63 -19.48 4.23
C ILE A 207 -6.70 -20.52 4.86
N ASP A 208 -6.64 -21.73 4.30
CA ASP A 208 -5.78 -22.81 4.78
C ASP A 208 -4.32 -22.67 4.31
N LYS A 209 -4.04 -21.74 3.38
CA LYS A 209 -2.69 -21.40 2.93
C LYS A 209 -2.20 -20.13 3.62
N LEU A 210 -0.92 -20.11 3.98
CA LEU A 210 -0.30 -18.95 4.64
C LEU A 210 0.16 -17.86 3.67
N THR A 211 0.19 -18.14 2.37
CA THR A 211 0.67 -17.24 1.32
C THR A 211 -0.44 -16.91 0.32
N PRO A 212 -0.50 -15.67 -0.18
CA PRO A 212 -1.39 -15.32 -1.29
C PRO A 212 -1.11 -16.21 -2.49
N PHE A 213 -2.15 -16.74 -3.13
CA PHE A 213 -1.98 -17.54 -4.34
C PHE A 213 -1.98 -16.66 -5.60
N MET A 214 -2.63 -15.51 -5.53
CA MET A 214 -2.67 -14.54 -6.61
C MET A 214 -2.69 -13.13 -6.03
N THR A 215 -1.88 -12.26 -6.63
CA THR A 215 -1.75 -10.85 -6.26
C THR A 215 -2.02 -10.01 -7.50
N PHE A 216 -2.99 -9.09 -7.42
CA PHE A 216 -3.26 -8.14 -8.49
C PHE A 216 -2.73 -6.76 -8.13
N TYR A 217 -2.27 -6.02 -9.15
CA TYR A 217 -1.78 -4.66 -9.02
C TYR A 217 -2.06 -3.88 -10.30
N LEU A 218 -2.27 -2.57 -10.15
CA LEU A 218 -2.33 -1.66 -11.28
C LEU A 218 -0.91 -1.28 -11.71
N GLU A 219 -0.63 -1.36 -12.99
CA GLU A 219 0.59 -0.90 -13.61
C GLU A 219 0.26 0.23 -14.58
N ARG A 220 1.03 1.30 -14.55
CA ARG A 220 1.06 2.29 -15.62
C ARG A 220 2.30 2.03 -16.46
N THR A 221 2.12 1.98 -17.77
CA THR A 221 3.15 1.60 -18.72
C THR A 221 3.06 2.47 -19.95
N CYS A 222 4.17 2.63 -20.66
CA CYS A 222 4.29 3.42 -21.88
C CYS A 222 4.68 2.50 -23.04
N HIS A 223 3.87 2.50 -24.10
CA HIS A 223 4.18 1.79 -25.34
C HIS A 223 4.06 2.75 -26.52
N SER A 224 5.10 2.82 -27.34
CA SER A 224 5.13 3.69 -28.53
C SER A 224 4.83 5.18 -28.25
N GLY A 225 5.15 5.65 -27.03
CA GLY A 225 4.93 7.04 -26.61
C GLY A 225 3.54 7.32 -26.03
N GLU A 226 2.67 6.30 -25.92
CA GLU A 226 1.36 6.41 -25.30
C GLU A 226 1.34 5.70 -23.94
N PHE A 227 0.83 6.39 -22.93
CA PHE A 227 0.65 5.83 -21.59
C PHE A 227 -0.66 5.07 -21.49
N TYR A 228 -0.63 3.94 -20.79
CA TYR A 228 -1.85 3.23 -20.42
C TYR A 228 -1.72 2.52 -19.06
N HIS A 229 -2.87 2.26 -18.46
CA HIS A 229 -3.01 1.53 -17.23
C HIS A 229 -3.43 0.10 -17.53
N CYS A 230 -2.78 -0.86 -16.87
CA CYS A 230 -3.04 -2.28 -17.02
C CYS A 230 -3.14 -2.93 -15.65
N LEU A 231 -4.24 -3.63 -15.38
CA LEU A 231 -4.34 -4.54 -14.24
C LEU A 231 -3.54 -5.79 -14.57
N CYS A 232 -2.55 -6.06 -13.73
CA CYS A 232 -1.64 -7.19 -13.85
C CYS A 232 -1.80 -8.13 -12.64
N PHE A 233 -1.32 -9.36 -12.78
CA PHE A 233 -1.28 -10.32 -11.68
C PHE A 233 0.07 -11.01 -11.55
N PHE A 234 0.36 -11.47 -10.34
CA PHE A 234 1.36 -12.49 -10.03
C PHE A 234 0.65 -13.70 -9.43
N CYS A 235 1.03 -14.90 -9.85
CA CYS A 235 0.61 -16.14 -9.18
C CYS A 235 1.82 -16.98 -8.73
N GLU A 236 1.51 -18.08 -8.03
CA GLU A 236 2.51 -19.05 -7.56
C GLU A 236 3.49 -19.43 -8.68
N GLY A 237 4.79 -19.52 -8.36
CA GLY A 237 5.86 -19.71 -9.34
C GLY A 237 6.37 -18.43 -10.03
N ASN A 238 6.03 -17.24 -9.50
CA ASN A 238 6.42 -15.93 -10.02
C ASN A 238 5.96 -15.67 -11.47
N VAL A 239 4.87 -16.31 -11.88
CA VAL A 239 4.28 -16.07 -13.19
C VAL A 239 3.54 -14.74 -13.17
N ARG A 240 3.93 -13.85 -14.08
CA ARG A 240 3.32 -12.53 -14.29
C ARG A 240 2.46 -12.54 -15.55
N GLY A 241 1.31 -11.89 -15.49
CA GLY A 241 0.47 -11.66 -16.67
C GLY A 241 -0.30 -10.36 -16.62
N GLN A 242 -0.79 -9.94 -17.79
CA GLN A 242 -1.68 -8.80 -17.96
C GLN A 242 -3.12 -9.29 -18.09
N PHE A 243 -4.00 -8.75 -17.24
CA PHE A 243 -5.40 -9.13 -17.17
C PHE A 243 -6.31 -8.17 -17.96
N HIS A 244 -6.22 -6.87 -17.71
CA HIS A 244 -7.10 -5.88 -18.34
C HIS A 244 -6.38 -4.57 -18.62
N ILE A 245 -6.66 -3.92 -19.75
CA ILE A 245 -6.06 -2.63 -20.16
C ILE A 245 -7.15 -1.55 -20.14
N TYR A 246 -6.94 -0.50 -19.34
CA TYR A 246 -7.90 0.61 -19.16
C TYR A 246 -7.61 1.84 -20.02
N GLY A 247 -6.46 1.88 -20.71
CA GLY A 247 -6.04 3.04 -21.50
C GLY A 247 -5.36 4.12 -20.66
N ASP A 248 -5.33 5.35 -21.17
CA ASP A 248 -4.57 6.48 -20.62
C ASP A 248 -5.12 7.01 -19.29
N GLN A 249 -6.43 6.84 -19.04
CA GLN A 249 -7.06 7.22 -17.78
C GLN A 249 -6.88 6.14 -16.72
N CYS A 250 -6.55 6.56 -15.49
CA CYS A 250 -6.46 5.65 -14.37
C CYS A 250 -7.87 5.15 -14.00
N PRO A 251 -8.11 3.83 -13.93
CA PRO A 251 -9.40 3.32 -13.52
C PRO A 251 -9.71 3.67 -12.07
N SER A 252 -10.99 3.79 -11.76
CA SER A 252 -11.45 3.94 -10.39
C SER A 252 -11.23 2.64 -9.60
N TYR A 253 -11.19 2.77 -8.27
CA TYR A 253 -11.14 1.61 -7.39
C TYR A 253 -12.27 0.60 -7.65
N TRP A 254 -13.49 1.09 -7.90
CA TRP A 254 -14.67 0.24 -8.04
C TRP A 254 -14.62 -0.56 -9.35
N GLU A 255 -14.14 0.05 -10.43
CA GLU A 255 -13.88 -0.65 -11.71
C GLU A 255 -12.81 -1.74 -11.52
N LEU A 256 -11.67 -1.41 -10.90
CA LEU A 256 -10.61 -2.38 -10.61
C LEU A 256 -11.13 -3.54 -9.74
N ARG A 257 -11.92 -3.23 -8.71
CA ARG A 257 -12.48 -4.20 -7.79
C ARG A 257 -13.41 -5.18 -8.51
N ASP A 258 -14.30 -4.68 -9.36
CA ASP A 258 -15.26 -5.51 -10.08
C ASP A 258 -14.56 -6.46 -11.06
N ASP A 259 -13.52 -5.98 -11.75
CA ASP A 259 -12.67 -6.78 -12.63
C ASP A 259 -11.89 -7.87 -11.86
N VAL A 260 -11.29 -7.51 -10.71
CA VAL A 260 -10.59 -8.47 -9.85
C VAL A 260 -11.56 -9.52 -9.30
N LEU A 261 -12.77 -9.12 -8.88
CA LEU A 261 -13.77 -10.04 -8.35
C LEU A 261 -14.26 -11.02 -9.41
N ALA A 262 -14.55 -10.53 -10.62
CA ALA A 262 -14.95 -11.39 -11.74
C ALA A 262 -13.87 -12.44 -12.05
N ASN A 263 -12.60 -12.05 -12.07
CA ASN A 263 -11.50 -12.98 -12.29
C ASN A 263 -11.32 -13.95 -11.11
N THR A 264 -11.44 -13.45 -9.89
CA THR A 264 -11.33 -14.22 -8.65
C THR A 264 -12.38 -15.33 -8.62
N GLU A 265 -13.63 -15.02 -8.96
CA GLU A 265 -14.72 -16.00 -9.00
C GLU A 265 -14.43 -17.12 -10.01
N LYS A 266 -14.02 -16.77 -11.24
CA LYS A 266 -13.60 -17.75 -12.26
C LYS A 266 -12.44 -18.62 -11.76
N THR A 267 -11.45 -18.00 -11.12
CA THR A 267 -10.27 -18.69 -10.59
C THR A 267 -10.64 -19.67 -9.49
N ILE A 268 -11.48 -19.26 -8.54
CA ILE A 268 -11.99 -20.12 -7.47
C ILE A 268 -12.77 -21.31 -8.05
N GLN A 269 -13.65 -21.08 -9.03
CA GLN A 269 -14.41 -22.14 -9.70
C GLN A 269 -13.48 -23.16 -10.38
N HIS A 270 -12.43 -22.69 -11.06
CA HIS A 270 -11.44 -23.56 -11.69
C HIS A 270 -10.70 -24.44 -10.67
N ILE A 271 -10.21 -23.81 -9.60
CA ILE A 271 -9.49 -24.49 -8.50
C ILE A 271 -10.37 -25.55 -7.84
N VAL A 272 -11.64 -25.22 -7.57
CA VAL A 272 -12.60 -26.14 -6.95
C VAL A 272 -12.97 -27.30 -7.87
N SER A 273 -12.92 -27.09 -9.20
CA SER A 273 -13.19 -28.13 -10.20
C SER A 273 -12.00 -29.07 -10.46
N GLY A 274 -10.92 -28.97 -9.68
CA GLY A 274 -9.72 -29.79 -9.80
C GLY A 274 -8.64 -29.19 -10.71
N GLY A 275 -8.79 -27.93 -11.10
CA GLY A 275 -7.72 -27.15 -11.72
C GLY A 275 -6.57 -26.92 -10.73
N VAL A 276 -5.34 -27.06 -11.21
CA VAL A 276 -4.12 -26.92 -10.38
C VAL A 276 -3.53 -25.50 -10.46
N ASP A 277 -3.74 -24.82 -11.60
CA ASP A 277 -3.18 -23.49 -11.86
C ASP A 277 -4.30 -22.46 -12.05
N PRO A 278 -4.14 -21.21 -11.56
CA PRO A 278 -5.10 -20.18 -11.86
C PRO A 278 -5.11 -19.90 -13.37
N LEU A 279 -6.30 -19.91 -13.97
CA LEU A 279 -6.53 -19.52 -15.37
C LEU A 279 -7.18 -18.14 -15.42
N PRO A 280 -6.43 -17.03 -15.25
CA PRO A 280 -6.94 -15.75 -15.70
C PRO A 280 -7.07 -15.79 -17.23
N GLU A 281 -8.16 -15.24 -17.76
CA GLU A 281 -8.26 -14.90 -19.18
C GLU A 281 -7.17 -13.85 -19.46
N THR A 282 -6.01 -14.32 -19.89
CA THR A 282 -4.79 -13.51 -19.94
C THR A 282 -4.63 -12.94 -21.34
N ILE A 283 -4.41 -11.63 -21.45
CA ILE A 283 -4.14 -10.96 -22.73
C ILE A 283 -2.72 -11.28 -23.20
N CYS A 284 -1.77 -11.39 -22.27
CA CYS A 284 -0.39 -11.80 -22.54
C CYS A 284 0.28 -12.38 -21.28
N VAL A 285 0.91 -13.55 -21.41
CA VAL A 285 1.78 -14.14 -20.37
C VAL A 285 3.22 -13.86 -20.78
N THR A 286 3.97 -13.17 -19.92
CA THR A 286 5.41 -12.97 -20.13
C THR A 286 6.17 -13.68 -19.03
N THR A 287 6.87 -14.77 -19.36
CA THR A 287 7.97 -15.30 -18.55
C THR A 287 9.19 -14.41 -18.73
N LEU A 288 9.15 -13.20 -18.17
CA LEU A 288 10.35 -12.36 -18.08
C LEU A 288 11.29 -12.95 -17.02
N GLU A 289 12.60 -12.93 -17.28
CA GLU A 289 13.61 -13.08 -16.23
C GLU A 289 13.30 -12.02 -15.16
N THR A 290 12.90 -12.52 -13.98
CA THR A 290 12.07 -11.76 -13.06
C THR A 290 12.90 -10.73 -12.29
N PRO A 291 12.47 -9.46 -12.21
CA PRO A 291 12.82 -8.63 -11.08
C PRO A 291 12.27 -9.28 -9.81
N ARG A 292 13.02 -9.18 -8.70
CA ARG A 292 12.69 -9.86 -7.43
C ARG A 292 11.30 -9.43 -6.92
N ASP A 293 10.67 -10.33 -6.19
CA ASP A 293 9.43 -10.16 -5.41
C ASP A 293 9.28 -8.71 -4.89
N PRO A 294 8.12 -8.05 -5.10
CA PRO A 294 7.86 -6.64 -4.77
C PRO A 294 8.11 -6.15 -3.33
N GLY A 295 8.70 -6.98 -2.47
CA GLY A 295 8.98 -6.69 -1.07
C GLY A 295 7.73 -6.80 -0.19
N PRO A 296 7.90 -6.90 1.13
CA PRO A 296 6.79 -7.01 2.07
C PRO A 296 5.89 -5.77 2.04
N ILE A 297 4.57 -5.99 2.09
CA ILE A 297 3.58 -4.92 2.26
C ILE A 297 3.53 -4.57 3.76
N ASN A 298 3.90 -3.34 4.10
CA ASN A 298 3.83 -2.82 5.47
C ASN A 298 2.44 -2.20 5.73
N LEU A 299 1.58 -2.99 6.37
CA LEU A 299 0.19 -2.66 6.74
C LEU A 299 0.05 -2.06 8.14
#